data_AF-A0A382IYC7-F1
#
_entry.id   AF-A0A382IYC7-F1
#
_cell.length_a   1.000
_cell.length_b   1.000
_cell.length_c   1.000
_cell.angle_alpha   90.00
_cell.angle_beta   90.00
_cell.angle_gamma   90.00
#
_symmetry.space_group_name_H-M   'P 1'
#
loop_
_entity.id
_entity.type
_entity.pdbx_description
1 polymer ?
#
loop_
_entity_poly.entity_id
_entity_poly.type
_entity_poly.pdbx_seq_one_letter_code
_entity_poly.pdbx_strand_id
1 'polypeptide(L)'
;MLITEVLKPRSGWQTLTESSDKNLHLEHLEDLILNDGYNGANTALKYINALRMMLNTGGEGQSKVTVKWDGAPAIFCGTDPVDGQFFVGTKAVFGKTERKTAKTNLQIDKWYPNEGLNKKLRIALVELKKLNIQGVLQGDMMFTAEDIQTATINGEDVYTFTPNTITYSVPVDSDIGKKIKAAKIGIVFHTTYTGETVADMKAQFGAKVGSLTQTSSVWFDDAYYKDVGGKATLTSKENEVISKGLGQAQITLKKATPKTFNTFLQDPVLATWLKPFINKKITAGQSVGEPIQFVKEFIE
;
A
#
# COMPACT_ATOMS: atom_id res chain seq x y z
N MET A 1 3.65 33.83 -24.33
CA MET A 1 2.95 33.80 -23.02
C MET A 1 3.85 33.02 -22.08
N LEU A 2 4.66 33.77 -21.34
CA LEU A 2 5.68 33.27 -20.42
C LEU A 2 4.98 32.89 -19.11
N ILE A 3 5.10 31.63 -18.71
CA ILE A 3 4.78 31.21 -17.34
C ILE A 3 6.03 31.55 -16.51
N THR A 4 5.89 32.57 -15.69
CA THR A 4 6.90 33.05 -14.76
C THR A 4 7.11 32.02 -13.64
N GLU A 5 8.38 31.68 -13.41
CA GLU A 5 8.82 30.86 -12.28
C GLU A 5 8.31 31.41 -10.95
N VAL A 6 7.84 30.51 -10.09
CA VAL A 6 7.83 30.74 -8.64
C VAL A 6 8.96 29.93 -8.04
N LEU A 7 10.19 30.46 -8.15
CA LEU A 7 11.32 30.06 -7.33
C LEU A 7 11.32 30.92 -6.06
N LYS A 8 10.59 30.49 -5.04
CA LYS A 8 10.96 30.80 -3.65
C LYS A 8 11.48 29.50 -3.02
N PRO A 9 12.78 29.39 -2.71
CA PRO A 9 13.30 28.23 -2.02
C PRO A 9 12.65 28.15 -0.63
N ARG A 10 12.01 27.02 -0.31
CA ARG A 10 11.72 26.72 1.10
C ARG A 10 13.07 26.44 1.75
N SER A 11 13.50 27.35 2.61
CA SER A 11 14.70 27.20 3.43
C SER A 11 14.54 26.02 4.39
N GLY A 12 15.60 25.21 4.51
CA GLY A 12 15.71 24.10 5.44
C GLY A 12 15.39 22.74 4.83
N TRP A 13 16.30 22.18 4.05
CA TRP A 13 16.31 20.74 3.81
C TRP A 13 16.55 20.05 5.15
N GLN A 14 15.55 19.35 5.67
CA GLN A 14 15.75 18.37 6.74
C GLN A 14 16.01 17.03 6.07
N THR A 15 17.23 16.52 6.24
CA THR A 15 17.56 15.14 5.92
C THR A 15 16.80 14.25 6.90
N LEU A 16 15.78 13.55 6.42
CA LEU A 16 15.16 12.47 7.19
C LEU A 16 16.13 11.28 7.12
N THR A 17 16.98 11.13 8.13
CA THR A 17 17.78 9.91 8.30
C THR A 17 16.84 8.76 8.65
N GLU A 18 16.94 7.67 7.89
CA GLU A 18 16.25 6.40 8.17
C GLU A 18 16.56 5.95 9.60
N SER A 19 15.54 5.85 10.45
CA SER A 19 15.68 5.24 11.76
C SER A 19 15.75 3.72 11.58
N SER A 20 16.91 3.14 11.88
CA SER A 20 17.29 1.75 11.61
C SER A 20 16.53 0.66 12.38
N ASP A 21 15.43 0.95 13.08
CA ASP A 21 14.84 -0.02 14.03
C ASP A 21 13.34 -0.27 13.90
N LYS A 22 12.65 0.35 12.94
CA LYS A 22 11.26 0.01 12.62
C LYS A 22 11.07 0.15 11.12
N ASN A 23 10.72 -0.94 10.44
CA ASN A 23 10.23 -0.93 9.05
C ASN A 23 8.93 -0.11 8.99
N LEU A 24 9.07 1.22 8.99
CA LEU A 24 8.01 2.21 8.87
C LEU A 24 7.72 2.55 7.40
N HIS A 25 8.56 2.05 6.49
CA HIS A 25 8.42 2.16 5.05
C HIS A 25 8.45 0.77 4.42
N LEU A 26 7.51 0.53 3.50
CA LEU A 26 7.61 -0.56 2.53
C LEU A 26 8.63 -0.09 1.50
N GLU A 27 9.87 -0.60 1.57
CA GLU A 27 10.91 -0.34 0.57
C GLU A 27 10.38 -0.70 -0.83
N HIS A 28 10.70 0.11 -1.84
CA HIS A 28 10.37 -0.25 -3.20
C HIS A 28 11.30 -1.36 -3.70
N LEU A 29 10.85 -2.13 -4.69
CA LEU A 29 11.64 -3.24 -5.21
C LEU A 29 12.93 -2.74 -5.88
N GLU A 30 12.87 -1.59 -6.54
CA GLU A 30 14.01 -0.91 -7.13
C GLU A 30 15.03 -0.40 -6.09
N ASP A 31 14.57 -0.05 -4.88
CA ASP A 31 15.46 0.43 -3.81
C ASP A 31 16.40 -0.65 -3.31
N LEU A 32 16.05 -1.94 -3.46
CA LEU A 32 16.95 -3.06 -3.15
C LEU A 32 18.28 -2.94 -3.90
N ILE A 33 18.27 -2.43 -5.14
CA ILE A 33 19.49 -2.23 -5.92
C ILE A 33 20.43 -1.22 -5.24
N LEU A 34 19.86 -0.21 -4.59
CA LEU A 34 20.58 0.85 -3.89
C LEU A 34 20.98 0.43 -2.47
N ASN A 35 20.14 -0.34 -1.80
CA ASN A 35 20.37 -0.77 -0.42
C ASN A 35 21.37 -1.93 -0.35
N ASP A 36 21.20 -2.93 -1.22
CA ASP A 36 21.93 -4.22 -1.16
C ASP A 36 22.82 -4.47 -2.39
N GLY A 37 22.92 -3.49 -3.30
CA GLY A 37 23.79 -3.56 -4.47
C GLY A 37 23.49 -4.73 -5.38
N TYR A 38 24.56 -5.43 -5.77
CA TYR A 38 24.46 -6.56 -6.69
C TYR A 38 23.51 -7.66 -6.16
N ASN A 39 23.46 -7.87 -4.85
CA ASN A 39 22.56 -8.85 -4.23
C ASN A 39 21.11 -8.38 -4.26
N GLY A 40 20.89 -7.09 -4.02
CA GLY A 40 19.57 -6.47 -4.15
C GLY A 40 19.02 -6.55 -5.56
N ALA A 41 19.84 -6.27 -6.57
CA ALA A 41 19.47 -6.43 -7.98
C ALA A 41 19.08 -7.86 -8.34
N ASN A 42 19.82 -8.86 -7.85
CA ASN A 42 19.44 -10.27 -8.03
C ASN A 42 18.13 -10.62 -7.31
N THR A 43 17.91 -10.05 -6.14
CA THR A 43 16.68 -10.26 -5.35
C THR A 43 15.47 -9.65 -6.06
N ALA A 44 15.60 -8.44 -6.58
CA ALA A 44 14.57 -7.78 -7.39
C ALA A 44 14.21 -8.60 -8.64
N LEU A 45 15.21 -9.09 -9.39
CA LEU A 45 14.98 -9.95 -10.56
C LEU A 45 14.26 -11.25 -10.21
N LYS A 46 14.65 -11.90 -9.09
CA LYS A 46 13.99 -13.11 -8.60
C LYS A 46 12.54 -12.84 -8.24
N TYR A 47 12.26 -11.72 -7.57
CA TYR A 47 10.91 -11.32 -7.20
C TYR A 47 10.01 -11.09 -8.42
N ILE A 48 10.47 -10.29 -9.40
CA ILE A 48 9.70 -10.03 -10.64
C ILE A 48 9.48 -11.34 -11.41
N ASN A 49 10.49 -12.22 -11.48
CA ASN A 49 10.35 -13.52 -12.13
C ASN A 49 9.35 -14.42 -11.39
N ALA A 50 9.37 -14.44 -10.05
CA ALA A 50 8.40 -15.20 -9.25
C ALA A 50 6.98 -14.68 -9.45
N LEU A 51 6.80 -13.35 -9.48
CA LEU A 51 5.52 -12.70 -9.81
C LEU A 51 5.05 -13.07 -11.22
N ARG A 52 5.95 -13.03 -12.22
CA ARG A 52 5.64 -13.45 -13.60
C ARG A 52 5.19 -14.91 -13.65
N MET A 53 5.90 -15.82 -12.98
CA MET A 53 5.53 -17.23 -12.96
C MET A 53 4.18 -17.45 -12.29
N MET A 54 3.91 -16.79 -11.16
CA MET A 54 2.61 -16.80 -10.49
C MET A 54 1.48 -16.41 -11.46
N LEU A 55 1.66 -15.30 -12.19
CA LEU A 55 0.64 -14.79 -13.12
C LEU A 55 0.57 -15.54 -14.47
N ASN A 56 1.61 -16.27 -14.87
CA ASN A 56 1.64 -16.94 -16.18
C ASN A 56 1.20 -18.41 -16.11
N THR A 57 1.67 -19.17 -15.12
CA THR A 57 1.40 -20.61 -15.04
C THR A 57 0.30 -20.97 -14.05
N GLY A 58 -0.03 -20.06 -13.13
CA GLY A 58 -0.81 -20.39 -11.92
C GLY A 58 0.00 -21.33 -11.02
N GLY A 59 0.00 -21.09 -9.72
CA GLY A 59 0.79 -21.96 -8.84
C GLY A 59 0.91 -21.42 -7.44
N GLU A 60 0.51 -22.24 -6.48
CA GLU A 60 0.77 -21.98 -5.07
C GLU A 60 2.28 -21.99 -4.82
N GLY A 61 2.85 -20.85 -4.40
CA GLY A 61 3.85 -20.94 -3.34
C GLY A 61 5.18 -20.19 -3.44
N GLN A 62 5.44 -19.19 -4.30
CA GLN A 62 6.77 -18.54 -4.25
C GLN A 62 6.83 -17.03 -3.99
N SER A 63 5.73 -16.29 -3.93
CA SER A 63 5.73 -14.91 -3.39
C SER A 63 4.33 -14.52 -2.93
N LYS A 64 4.19 -14.11 -1.66
CA LYS A 64 2.97 -13.46 -1.19
C LYS A 64 2.97 -12.03 -1.69
N VAL A 65 2.21 -11.79 -2.74
CA VAL A 65 2.03 -10.45 -3.31
C VAL A 65 0.83 -9.83 -2.63
N THR A 66 0.97 -8.58 -2.20
CA THR A 66 -0.16 -7.80 -1.69
C THR A 66 -0.42 -6.61 -2.60
N VAL A 67 -1.70 -6.32 -2.82
CA VAL A 67 -2.14 -5.13 -3.54
C VAL A 67 -2.18 -3.96 -2.56
N LYS A 68 -1.60 -2.82 -2.97
CA LYS A 68 -1.85 -1.55 -2.29
C LYS A 68 -3.18 -1.00 -2.80
N TRP A 69 -4.20 -1.11 -1.97
CA TRP A 69 -5.49 -0.50 -2.24
C TRP A 69 -5.40 1.00 -1.89
N ASP A 70 -5.90 1.87 -2.76
CA ASP A 70 -5.92 3.32 -2.57
C ASP A 70 -7.12 3.74 -1.71
N GLY A 71 -7.19 3.15 -0.52
CA GLY A 71 -8.24 3.40 0.48
C GLY A 71 -7.93 4.62 1.36
N ALA A 72 -8.97 5.30 1.85
CA ALA A 72 -8.84 6.31 2.90
C ALA A 72 -10.14 6.53 3.70
N PRO A 73 -10.03 6.81 5.02
CA PRO A 73 -8.80 6.89 5.81
C PRO A 73 -8.27 5.52 6.23
N ALA A 74 -7.00 5.48 6.66
CA ALA A 74 -6.44 4.33 7.38
C ALA A 74 -7.06 4.22 8.77
N ILE A 75 -7.70 3.07 9.03
CA ILE A 75 -8.40 2.77 10.28
C ILE A 75 -7.64 1.68 11.04
N PHE A 76 -7.35 1.96 12.30
CA PHE A 76 -6.91 0.98 13.29
C PHE A 76 -8.12 0.56 14.09
N CYS A 77 -8.41 -0.74 14.13
CA CYS A 77 -9.55 -1.25 14.87
C CYS A 77 -9.29 -2.65 15.43
N GLY A 78 -9.95 -2.95 16.54
CA GLY A 78 -9.80 -4.25 17.18
C GLY A 78 -10.15 -4.22 18.65
N THR A 79 -9.86 -5.34 19.31
CA THR A 79 -10.09 -5.49 20.74
C THR A 79 -8.84 -5.07 21.49
N ASP A 80 -8.96 -4.07 22.37
CA ASP A 80 -7.86 -3.64 23.25
C ASP A 80 -7.53 -4.79 24.22
N PRO A 81 -6.29 -5.33 24.22
CA PRO A 81 -5.93 -6.45 25.09
C PRO A 81 -5.97 -6.11 26.58
N VAL A 82 -5.93 -4.82 26.93
CA VAL A 82 -5.87 -4.37 28.33
C VAL A 82 -7.24 -4.41 29.00
N ASP A 83 -8.29 -3.98 28.30
CA ASP A 83 -9.65 -3.90 28.87
C ASP A 83 -10.72 -4.68 28.10
N GLY A 84 -10.33 -5.38 27.03
CA GLY A 84 -11.23 -6.21 26.22
C GLY A 84 -12.25 -5.41 25.40
N GLN A 85 -12.15 -4.08 25.34
CA GLN A 85 -13.11 -3.26 24.61
C GLN A 85 -12.69 -3.06 23.17
N PHE A 86 -13.67 -3.15 22.26
CA PHE A 86 -13.47 -2.80 20.86
C PHE A 86 -13.24 -1.30 20.70
N PHE A 87 -12.26 -0.92 19.88
CA PHE A 87 -11.97 0.48 19.56
C PHE A 87 -11.74 0.70 18.07
N VAL A 88 -11.80 1.97 17.67
CA VAL A 88 -11.33 2.47 16.38
C VAL A 88 -10.44 3.71 16.55
N GLY A 89 -9.59 4.00 15.58
CA GLY A 89 -8.81 5.22 15.53
C GLY A 89 -7.95 5.33 14.29
N THR A 90 -7.14 6.39 14.23
CA THR A 90 -6.10 6.56 13.20
C THR A 90 -4.74 6.15 13.77
N LYS A 91 -3.63 6.50 13.10
CA LYS A 91 -2.26 6.29 13.61
C LYS A 91 -2.04 6.85 15.02
N ALA A 92 -2.87 7.81 15.46
CA ALA A 92 -2.83 8.37 16.81
C ALA A 92 -3.16 7.37 17.94
N VAL A 93 -3.59 6.14 17.64
CA VAL A 93 -3.69 5.06 18.64
C VAL A 93 -2.34 4.70 19.26
N PHE A 94 -1.23 4.94 18.54
CA PHE A 94 0.14 4.75 19.03
C PHE A 94 0.80 6.06 19.49
N GLY A 95 0.00 7.10 19.77
CA GLY A 95 0.50 8.38 20.26
C GLY A 95 1.25 8.22 21.59
N LYS A 96 2.42 8.88 21.71
CA LYS A 96 3.22 8.85 22.95
C LYS A 96 2.56 9.58 24.12
N THR A 97 1.84 10.67 23.83
CA THR A 97 1.22 11.54 24.84
C THR A 97 -0.21 11.11 25.19
N GLU A 98 -1.05 10.88 24.16
CA GLU A 98 -2.41 10.41 24.32
C GLU A 98 -2.69 9.35 23.25
N ARG A 99 -3.10 8.16 23.69
CA ARG A 99 -3.47 7.04 22.82
C ARG A 99 -4.96 7.17 22.48
N LYS A 100 -5.26 7.57 21.24
CA LYS A 100 -6.63 7.88 20.80
C LYS A 100 -7.40 6.65 20.32
N THR A 101 -7.54 5.64 21.18
CA THR A 101 -8.31 4.41 20.95
C THR A 101 -9.79 4.64 21.27
N ALA A 102 -10.57 5.15 20.31
CA ALA A 102 -11.95 5.54 20.56
C ALA A 102 -12.87 4.33 20.67
N LYS A 103 -13.50 4.17 21.82
CA LYS A 103 -14.43 3.09 22.19
C LYS A 103 -15.88 3.56 22.17
N THR A 104 -16.11 4.88 22.18
CA THR A 104 -17.42 5.52 22.16
C THR A 104 -17.48 6.67 21.17
N ASN A 105 -18.69 7.02 20.72
CA ASN A 105 -18.90 8.20 19.86
C ASN A 105 -18.43 9.50 20.52
N LEU A 106 -18.59 9.63 21.84
CA LEU A 106 -18.11 10.81 22.57
C LEU A 106 -16.58 10.97 22.49
N GLN A 107 -15.84 9.86 22.58
CA GLN A 107 -14.39 9.89 22.38
C GLN A 107 -14.03 10.23 20.93
N ILE A 108 -14.80 9.76 19.95
CA ILE A 108 -14.61 10.14 18.55
C ILE A 108 -14.81 11.65 18.37
N ASP A 109 -15.91 12.19 18.90
CA ASP A 109 -16.25 13.61 18.84
C ASP A 109 -15.17 14.49 19.48
N LYS A 110 -14.61 14.05 20.62
CA LYS A 110 -13.52 14.75 21.31
C LYS A 110 -12.20 14.70 20.53
N TRP A 111 -11.81 13.54 20.02
CA TRP A 111 -10.45 13.31 19.50
C TRP A 111 -10.29 13.55 18.01
N TYR A 112 -11.39 13.47 17.26
CA TYR A 112 -11.46 13.57 15.81
C TYR A 112 -12.61 14.52 15.42
N PRO A 113 -12.47 15.85 15.62
CA PRO A 113 -13.55 16.80 15.39
C PRO A 113 -13.82 17.13 13.91
N ASN A 114 -12.94 16.71 12.99
CA ASN A 114 -13.15 16.90 11.56
C ASN A 114 -14.37 16.07 11.10
N GLU A 115 -15.40 16.72 10.57
CA GLU A 115 -16.70 16.11 10.26
C GLU A 115 -16.59 14.83 9.40
N GLY A 116 -15.81 14.87 8.31
CA GLY A 116 -15.64 13.74 7.41
C GLY A 116 -14.97 12.53 8.09
N LEU A 117 -13.84 12.77 8.76
CA LEU A 117 -13.14 11.70 9.50
C LEU A 117 -13.98 11.19 10.68
N ASN A 118 -14.63 12.09 11.41
CA ASN A 118 -15.49 11.78 12.53
C ASN A 118 -16.60 10.80 12.12
N LYS A 119 -17.35 11.17 11.07
CA LYS A 119 -18.47 10.37 10.56
C LYS A 119 -18.01 8.97 10.15
N LYS A 120 -16.89 8.88 9.42
CA LYS A 120 -16.28 7.61 9.01
C LYS A 120 -15.86 6.76 10.21
N LEU A 121 -15.26 7.36 11.24
CA LEU A 121 -14.90 6.64 12.48
C LEU A 121 -16.12 6.15 13.26
N ARG A 122 -17.22 6.92 13.28
CA ARG A 122 -18.46 6.48 13.95
C ARG A 122 -19.08 5.28 13.27
N ILE A 123 -19.11 5.29 11.93
CA ILE A 123 -19.53 4.12 11.14
C ILE A 123 -18.61 2.94 11.44
N ALA A 124 -17.29 3.14 11.39
CA ALA A 124 -16.32 2.10 11.67
C ALA A 124 -16.49 1.50 13.08
N LEU A 125 -16.73 2.32 14.10
CA LEU A 125 -16.93 1.85 15.47
C LEU A 125 -18.13 0.91 15.60
N VAL A 126 -19.25 1.26 14.97
CA VAL A 126 -20.48 0.47 15.03
C VAL A 126 -20.38 -0.79 14.18
N GLU A 127 -19.86 -0.65 12.97
CA GLU A 127 -19.92 -1.70 11.96
C GLU A 127 -18.75 -2.70 12.09
N LEU A 128 -17.52 -2.23 12.31
CA LEU A 128 -16.35 -3.13 12.41
C LEU A 128 -16.34 -3.93 13.72
N LYS A 129 -17.03 -3.48 14.77
CA LYS A 129 -17.21 -4.26 16.01
C LYS A 129 -17.89 -5.61 15.75
N LYS A 130 -18.72 -5.69 14.70
CA LYS A 130 -19.47 -6.91 14.34
C LYS A 130 -18.57 -8.01 13.76
N LEU A 131 -17.36 -7.67 13.34
CA LEU A 131 -16.40 -8.61 12.76
C LEU A 131 -15.71 -9.51 13.81
N ASN A 132 -15.91 -9.24 15.11
CA ASN A 132 -15.30 -9.97 16.21
C ASN A 132 -13.76 -10.08 16.11
N ILE A 133 -13.11 -8.96 15.77
CA ILE A 133 -11.67 -8.88 15.57
C ILE A 133 -10.93 -9.22 16.86
N GLN A 134 -10.12 -10.27 16.82
CA GLN A 134 -9.17 -10.62 17.87
C GLN A 134 -7.87 -9.84 17.64
N GLY A 135 -7.36 -9.16 18.66
CA GLY A 135 -6.22 -8.26 18.52
C GLY A 135 -6.56 -6.99 17.74
N VAL A 136 -5.58 -6.42 17.04
CA VAL A 136 -5.73 -5.14 16.32
C VAL A 136 -5.34 -5.30 14.86
N LEU A 137 -6.19 -4.78 13.98
CA LEU A 137 -5.95 -4.70 12.54
C LEU A 137 -5.84 -3.25 12.10
N GLN A 138 -5.07 -3.03 11.05
CA GLN A 138 -5.09 -1.81 10.27
C GLN A 138 -5.56 -2.13 8.86
N GLY A 139 -6.50 -1.33 8.38
CA GLY A 139 -6.96 -1.38 7.01
C GLY A 139 -7.30 0.00 6.47
N ASP A 140 -7.37 0.09 5.16
CA ASP A 140 -7.75 1.30 4.46
C ASP A 140 -9.23 1.23 4.06
N MET A 141 -10.00 2.24 4.48
CA MET A 141 -11.43 2.29 4.16
C MET A 141 -11.62 2.53 2.67
N MET A 142 -12.42 1.69 2.02
CA MET A 142 -12.71 1.79 0.59
C MET A 142 -13.95 2.62 0.31
N PHE A 143 -14.98 2.49 1.14
CA PHE A 143 -16.21 3.24 0.99
C PHE A 143 -17.02 3.22 2.29
N THR A 144 -17.88 4.20 2.45
CA THR A 144 -19.13 4.08 3.20
C THR A 144 -20.29 3.97 2.21
N ALA A 145 -21.47 3.53 2.67
CA ALA A 145 -22.64 3.40 1.79
C ALA A 145 -23.00 4.70 1.05
N GLU A 146 -22.68 5.86 1.62
CA GLU A 146 -22.93 7.16 1.02
C GLU A 146 -21.92 7.51 -0.10
N ASP A 147 -20.75 6.88 -0.11
CA ASP A 147 -19.71 7.12 -1.12
C ASP A 147 -19.99 6.36 -2.43
N ILE A 148 -20.90 5.37 -2.41
CA ILE A 148 -21.19 4.51 -3.56
C ILE A 148 -22.11 5.24 -4.54
N GLN A 149 -21.66 5.37 -5.78
CA GLN A 149 -22.41 5.94 -6.89
C GLN A 149 -22.72 4.86 -7.94
N THR A 150 -23.67 5.13 -8.83
CA THR A 150 -23.92 4.30 -10.02
C THR A 150 -23.44 5.03 -11.26
N ALA A 151 -22.79 4.32 -12.18
CA ALA A 151 -22.39 4.82 -13.49
C ALA A 151 -22.57 3.73 -14.55
N THR A 152 -22.51 4.10 -15.82
CA THR A 152 -22.41 3.17 -16.94
C THR A 152 -21.04 3.34 -17.58
N ILE A 153 -20.21 2.31 -17.58
CA ILE A 153 -18.86 2.31 -18.19
C ILE A 153 -18.83 1.20 -19.23
N ASN A 154 -18.48 1.54 -20.48
CA ASN A 154 -18.44 0.61 -21.60
C ASN A 154 -19.76 -0.18 -21.84
N GLY A 155 -20.90 0.43 -21.52
CA GLY A 155 -22.22 -0.20 -21.67
C GLY A 155 -22.63 -1.15 -20.54
N GLU A 156 -21.82 -1.26 -19.48
CA GLU A 156 -22.13 -2.04 -18.28
C GLU A 156 -22.45 -1.11 -17.10
N ASP A 157 -23.54 -1.41 -16.38
CA ASP A 157 -23.89 -0.67 -15.17
C ASP A 157 -23.00 -1.11 -14.00
N VAL A 158 -22.36 -0.13 -13.38
CA VAL A 158 -21.36 -0.32 -12.34
C VAL A 158 -21.64 0.53 -11.10
N TYR A 159 -21.27 0.02 -9.94
CA TYR A 159 -21.04 0.84 -8.76
C TYR A 159 -19.64 1.45 -8.81
N THR A 160 -19.52 2.72 -8.45
CA THR A 160 -18.24 3.41 -8.35
C THR A 160 -18.03 4.04 -6.98
N PHE A 161 -16.77 4.09 -6.55
CA PHE A 161 -16.36 4.81 -5.34
C PHE A 161 -14.89 5.22 -5.46
N THR A 162 -14.54 6.37 -4.90
CA THR A 162 -13.20 6.97 -4.96
C THR A 162 -12.76 7.25 -3.53
N PRO A 163 -12.14 6.27 -2.84
CA PRO A 163 -11.79 6.43 -1.43
C PRO A 163 -10.74 7.52 -1.22
N ASN A 164 -9.80 7.62 -2.15
CA ASN A 164 -8.74 8.61 -2.17
C ASN A 164 -8.56 9.21 -3.57
N THR A 165 -7.69 8.65 -4.42
CA THR A 165 -7.35 9.19 -5.75
C THR A 165 -7.88 8.32 -6.89
N ILE A 166 -7.88 6.99 -6.73
CA ILE A 166 -8.31 6.02 -7.73
C ILE A 166 -9.82 5.77 -7.58
N THR A 167 -10.54 5.87 -8.70
CA THR A 167 -11.94 5.45 -8.78
C THR A 167 -12.00 3.95 -9.07
N TYR A 168 -12.65 3.21 -8.19
CA TYR A 168 -12.95 1.79 -8.36
C TYR A 168 -14.31 1.64 -9.03
N SER A 169 -14.46 0.62 -9.87
CA SER A 169 -15.75 0.24 -10.47
C SER A 169 -16.02 -1.25 -10.30
N VAL A 170 -17.28 -1.60 -10.03
CA VAL A 170 -17.72 -2.98 -9.82
C VAL A 170 -19.06 -3.18 -10.52
N PRO A 171 -19.24 -4.18 -11.40
CA PRO A 171 -20.52 -4.45 -12.05
C PRO A 171 -21.65 -4.67 -11.05
N VAL A 172 -22.79 -4.01 -11.28
CA VAL A 172 -23.96 -4.05 -10.36
C VAL A 172 -24.46 -5.47 -10.15
N ASP A 173 -24.54 -6.27 -11.22
CA ASP A 173 -25.11 -7.62 -11.20
C ASP A 173 -24.14 -8.69 -10.68
N SER A 174 -22.88 -8.35 -10.46
CA SER A 174 -21.88 -9.26 -9.92
C SER A 174 -22.13 -9.58 -8.44
N ASP A 175 -21.65 -10.74 -7.98
CA ASP A 175 -21.77 -11.15 -6.57
C ASP A 175 -21.08 -10.15 -5.62
N ILE A 176 -19.98 -9.55 -6.07
CA ILE A 176 -19.28 -8.50 -5.31
C ILE A 176 -20.06 -7.19 -5.34
N GLY A 177 -20.68 -6.82 -6.46
CA GLY A 177 -21.55 -5.65 -6.56
C GLY A 177 -22.73 -5.71 -5.59
N LYS A 178 -23.40 -6.87 -5.52
CA LYS A 178 -24.50 -7.12 -4.56
C LYS A 178 -24.03 -6.99 -3.11
N LYS A 179 -22.85 -7.52 -2.77
CA LYS A 179 -22.27 -7.39 -1.42
C LYS A 179 -21.89 -5.95 -1.09
N ILE A 180 -21.27 -5.23 -2.02
CA ILE A 180 -20.90 -3.82 -1.85
C ILE A 180 -22.14 -2.97 -1.62
N LYS A 181 -23.22 -3.20 -2.39
CA LYS A 181 -24.46 -2.43 -2.23
C LYS A 181 -25.15 -2.65 -0.88
N ALA A 182 -25.06 -3.85 -0.31
CA ALA A 182 -25.64 -4.17 0.99
C ALA A 182 -24.80 -3.64 2.16
N ALA A 183 -23.50 -3.44 1.96
CA ALA A 183 -22.57 -3.03 2.99
C ALA A 183 -22.72 -1.55 3.36
N LYS A 184 -22.55 -1.23 4.64
CA LYS A 184 -22.49 0.14 5.16
C LYS A 184 -21.07 0.71 5.12
N ILE A 185 -20.08 -0.17 5.15
CA ILE A 185 -18.66 0.15 5.10
C ILE A 185 -17.92 -0.94 4.33
N GLY A 186 -16.96 -0.50 3.52
CA GLY A 186 -15.96 -1.33 2.87
C GLY A 186 -14.57 -1.02 3.42
N ILE A 187 -13.77 -2.04 3.75
CA ILE A 187 -12.40 -1.86 4.26
C ILE A 187 -11.47 -3.00 3.79
N VAL A 188 -10.23 -2.68 3.43
CA VAL A 188 -9.22 -3.72 3.13
C VAL A 188 -8.17 -3.72 4.23
N PHE A 189 -8.03 -4.85 4.93
CA PHE A 189 -7.05 -5.00 6.00
C PHE A 189 -5.71 -5.47 5.45
N HIS A 190 -4.62 -4.83 5.88
CA HIS A 190 -3.28 -5.11 5.36
C HIS A 190 -2.24 -5.36 6.46
N THR A 191 -2.49 -4.92 7.70
CA THR A 191 -1.55 -5.12 8.82
C THR A 191 -2.25 -5.67 10.04
N THR A 192 -1.62 -6.63 10.71
CA THR A 192 -2.01 -7.12 12.05
C THR A 192 -1.04 -6.59 13.10
N TYR A 193 -1.55 -6.28 14.28
CA TYR A 193 -0.78 -5.82 15.43
C TYR A 193 -0.98 -6.80 16.59
N THR A 194 0.14 -7.26 17.15
CA THR A 194 0.13 -8.20 18.29
C THR A 194 1.00 -7.66 19.42
N GLY A 195 0.52 -7.79 20.65
CA GLY A 195 1.20 -7.32 21.86
C GLY A 195 0.24 -7.28 23.04
N GLU A 196 0.78 -7.23 24.26
CA GLU A 196 0.00 -7.19 25.50
C GLU A 196 -0.67 -5.84 25.75
N THR A 197 -0.12 -4.77 25.18
CA THR A 197 -0.70 -3.42 25.21
C THR A 197 -0.67 -2.82 23.81
N VAL A 198 -1.60 -1.90 23.52
CA VAL A 198 -1.62 -1.16 22.24
C VAL A 198 -0.30 -0.42 21.98
N ALA A 199 0.41 0.04 23.02
CA ALA A 199 1.66 0.78 22.85
C ALA A 199 2.83 -0.11 22.38
N ASP A 200 2.86 -1.36 22.83
CA ASP A 200 3.99 -2.26 22.60
C ASP A 200 3.72 -3.22 21.43
N MET A 201 2.58 -3.06 20.74
CA MET A 201 2.22 -3.94 19.63
C MET A 201 3.23 -3.84 18.50
N LYS A 202 3.59 -5.01 17.97
CA LYS A 202 4.45 -5.15 16.79
C LYS A 202 3.57 -5.32 15.56
N ALA A 203 3.88 -4.54 14.53
CA ALA A 203 3.24 -4.67 13.23
C ALA A 203 3.74 -5.93 12.53
N GLN A 204 2.80 -6.73 12.05
CA GLN A 204 3.04 -7.83 11.14
C GLN A 204 2.21 -7.61 9.89
N PHE A 205 2.90 -7.53 8.76
CA PHE A 205 2.24 -7.36 7.47
C PHE A 205 1.50 -8.64 7.07
N GLY A 206 0.30 -8.48 6.52
CA GLY A 206 -0.56 -9.60 6.12
C GLY A 206 -1.67 -9.92 7.11
N ALA A 207 -2.74 -9.13 7.07
CA ALA A 207 -3.94 -9.40 7.85
C ALA A 207 -4.59 -10.71 7.41
N LYS A 208 -4.87 -11.59 8.38
CA LYS A 208 -5.66 -12.80 8.15
C LYS A 208 -7.12 -12.50 8.48
N VAL A 209 -7.92 -12.21 7.46
CA VAL A 209 -9.32 -11.81 7.65
C VAL A 209 -10.29 -12.99 7.62
N GLY A 210 -9.83 -14.19 7.25
CA GLY A 210 -10.69 -15.37 7.10
C GLY A 210 -11.38 -15.85 8.39
N SER A 211 -10.87 -15.47 9.56
CA SER A 211 -11.49 -15.77 10.86
C SER A 211 -12.48 -14.70 11.33
N LEU A 212 -12.65 -13.60 10.60
CA LEU A 212 -13.56 -12.53 10.97
C LEU A 212 -15.01 -12.93 10.67
N THR A 213 -15.92 -12.51 11.56
CA THR A 213 -17.35 -12.76 11.40
C THR A 213 -17.88 -12.09 10.14
N GLN A 214 -18.50 -12.87 9.26
CA GLN A 214 -19.15 -12.37 8.05
C GLN A 214 -20.48 -11.69 8.40
N THR A 215 -20.70 -10.49 7.85
CA THR A 215 -21.96 -9.75 8.00
C THR A 215 -22.27 -9.01 6.70
N SER A 216 -23.55 -8.91 6.34
CA SER A 216 -23.97 -8.14 5.15
C SER A 216 -23.68 -6.65 5.28
N SER A 217 -23.53 -6.15 6.51
CA SER A 217 -23.30 -4.72 6.78
C SER A 217 -21.84 -4.26 6.62
N VAL A 218 -20.90 -5.19 6.46
CA VAL A 218 -19.47 -4.89 6.29
C VAL A 218 -18.92 -5.70 5.13
N TRP A 219 -18.43 -5.01 4.11
CA TRP A 219 -17.58 -5.64 3.11
C TRP A 219 -16.13 -5.49 3.57
N PHE A 220 -15.37 -6.59 3.57
CA PHE A 220 -13.96 -6.53 3.83
C PHE A 220 -13.19 -7.55 3.02
N ASP A 221 -11.93 -7.25 2.76
CA ASP A 221 -10.97 -8.22 2.26
C ASP A 221 -9.60 -8.01 2.91
N ASP A 222 -8.68 -8.94 2.69
CA ASP A 222 -7.26 -8.73 2.96
C ASP A 222 -6.56 -8.13 1.73
N ALA A 223 -5.39 -7.54 1.96
CA ALA A 223 -4.57 -7.00 0.89
C ALA A 223 -3.87 -8.09 0.07
N TYR A 224 -4.03 -9.38 0.40
CA TYR A 224 -3.36 -10.43 -0.35
C TYR A 224 -3.96 -10.57 -1.73
N TYR A 225 -3.08 -10.66 -2.72
CA TYR A 225 -3.48 -11.15 -4.03
C TYR A 225 -3.85 -12.62 -3.86
N LYS A 226 -5.15 -12.92 -3.90
CA LYS A 226 -5.64 -14.30 -3.93
C LYS A 226 -5.26 -14.85 -5.30
N ASP A 227 -4.40 -15.87 -5.32
CA ASP A 227 -4.08 -16.58 -6.55
C ASP A 227 -5.38 -17.13 -7.14
N VAL A 228 -5.86 -16.47 -8.19
CA VAL A 228 -7.02 -16.90 -8.98
C VAL A 228 -6.53 -17.61 -10.25
N GLY A 229 -5.45 -18.38 -10.14
CA GLY A 229 -4.82 -19.14 -11.22
C GLY A 229 -5.82 -19.57 -12.30
N GLY A 230 -5.61 -19.08 -13.51
CA GLY A 230 -6.50 -19.30 -14.67
C GLY A 230 -7.59 -18.25 -14.92
N LYS A 231 -7.80 -17.25 -14.05
CA LYS A 231 -8.78 -16.16 -14.25
C LYS A 231 -8.17 -14.77 -14.45
N ALA A 232 -6.98 -14.50 -13.91
CA ALA A 232 -6.24 -13.25 -14.11
C ALA A 232 -4.79 -13.56 -14.46
N THR A 233 -4.60 -14.13 -15.66
CA THR A 233 -3.28 -14.53 -16.17
C THR A 233 -2.73 -13.48 -17.12
N LEU A 234 -1.39 -13.36 -17.18
CA LEU A 234 -0.75 -12.64 -18.28
C LEU A 234 -1.16 -13.26 -19.61
N THR A 235 -1.46 -12.43 -20.61
CA THR A 235 -1.52 -12.90 -22.00
C THR A 235 -0.13 -13.38 -22.43
N SER A 236 -0.06 -14.25 -23.43
CA SER A 236 1.23 -14.72 -23.98
C SER A 236 2.14 -13.56 -24.38
N LYS A 237 1.55 -12.48 -24.90
CA LYS A 237 2.27 -11.27 -25.33
C LYS A 237 2.83 -10.49 -24.14
N GLU A 238 2.04 -10.29 -23.08
CA GLU A 238 2.52 -9.61 -21.86
C GLU A 238 3.62 -10.41 -21.15
N ASN A 239 3.46 -11.74 -21.06
CA ASN A 239 4.48 -12.62 -20.51
C ASN A 239 5.79 -12.56 -21.31
N GLU A 240 5.72 -12.53 -22.64
CA GLU A 240 6.90 -12.39 -23.51
C GLU A 240 7.63 -11.06 -23.27
N VAL A 241 6.91 -9.94 -23.15
CA VAL A 241 7.50 -8.62 -22.86
C VAL A 241 8.24 -8.64 -21.53
N ILE A 242 7.61 -9.16 -20.47
CA ILE A 242 8.23 -9.25 -19.13
C ILE A 242 9.45 -10.18 -19.16
N SER A 243 9.35 -11.33 -19.83
CA SER A 243 10.43 -12.30 -19.96
C SER A 243 11.65 -11.72 -20.68
N LYS A 244 11.44 -10.99 -21.79
CA LYS A 244 12.50 -10.28 -22.51
C LYS A 244 13.17 -9.21 -21.63
N GLY A 245 12.37 -8.42 -20.90
CA GLY A 245 12.88 -7.41 -19.97
C GLY A 245 13.76 -8.01 -18.87
N LEU A 246 13.31 -9.10 -18.24
CA LEU A 246 14.08 -9.86 -17.25
C LEU A 246 15.40 -10.39 -17.83
N GLY A 247 15.35 -10.97 -19.03
CA GLY A 247 16.53 -11.47 -19.72
C GLY A 247 17.55 -10.36 -20.00
N GLN A 248 17.09 -9.21 -20.51
CA GLN A 248 17.95 -8.06 -20.78
C GLN A 248 18.57 -7.51 -19.50
N ALA A 249 17.79 -7.35 -18.43
CA ALA A 249 18.29 -6.89 -17.15
C ALA A 249 19.33 -7.85 -16.55
N GLN A 250 19.12 -9.16 -16.67
CA GLN A 250 20.07 -10.17 -16.20
C GLN A 250 21.36 -10.17 -17.02
N ILE A 251 21.28 -9.98 -18.35
CA ILE A 251 22.46 -9.82 -19.21
C ILE A 251 23.24 -8.56 -18.81
N THR A 252 22.55 -7.44 -18.61
CA THR A 252 23.18 -6.18 -18.17
C THR A 252 23.85 -6.33 -16.81
N LEU A 253 23.17 -6.95 -15.84
CA LEU A 253 23.73 -7.20 -14.50
C LEU A 253 24.99 -8.07 -14.56
N LYS A 254 25.01 -9.09 -15.44
CA LYS A 254 26.20 -9.95 -15.65
C LYS A 254 27.40 -9.22 -16.26
N LYS A 255 27.20 -8.09 -16.96
CA LYS A 255 28.30 -7.28 -17.51
C LYS A 255 29.08 -6.53 -16.42
N ALA A 256 28.48 -6.32 -15.25
CA ALA A 256 29.14 -5.72 -14.11
C ALA A 256 29.58 -6.81 -13.11
N THR A 257 30.81 -6.71 -12.60
CA THR A 257 31.22 -7.57 -11.47
C THR A 257 30.55 -7.07 -10.18
N PRO A 258 30.26 -7.93 -9.18
CA PRO A 258 29.74 -7.47 -7.90
C PRO A 258 30.61 -6.39 -7.26
N LYS A 259 31.93 -6.48 -7.43
CA LYS A 259 32.87 -5.48 -6.94
C LYS A 259 32.66 -4.13 -7.63
N THR A 260 32.69 -4.09 -8.97
CA THR A 260 32.49 -2.86 -9.75
C THR A 260 31.10 -2.26 -9.55
N PHE A 261 30.08 -3.11 -9.45
CA PHE A 261 28.72 -2.70 -9.13
C PHE A 261 28.69 -2.08 -7.73
N ASN A 262 29.17 -2.75 -6.70
CA ASN A 262 29.05 -2.21 -5.35
C ASN A 262 29.95 -0.97 -5.11
N THR A 263 30.95 -0.70 -5.95
CA THR A 263 31.74 0.53 -5.86
C THR A 263 30.88 1.79 -6.04
N PHE A 264 29.85 1.79 -6.89
CA PHE A 264 29.01 2.99 -7.04
C PHE A 264 28.18 3.29 -5.79
N LEU A 265 27.91 2.29 -4.95
CA LEU A 265 27.20 2.46 -3.67
C LEU A 265 28.07 3.06 -2.56
N GLN A 266 29.39 3.09 -2.76
CA GLN A 266 30.32 3.66 -1.79
C GLN A 266 30.45 5.18 -1.94
N ASP A 267 29.91 5.75 -3.02
CA ASP A 267 29.88 7.19 -3.24
C ASP A 267 28.80 7.85 -2.36
N PRO A 268 29.18 8.72 -1.41
CA PRO A 268 28.23 9.34 -0.50
C PRO A 268 27.22 10.28 -1.18
N VAL A 269 27.59 10.89 -2.30
CA VAL A 269 26.72 11.79 -3.06
C VAL A 269 25.64 10.98 -3.77
N LEU A 270 26.02 9.87 -4.41
CA LEU A 270 25.07 8.94 -5.02
C LEU A 270 24.10 8.36 -3.98
N ALA A 271 24.63 7.84 -2.87
CA ALA A 271 23.81 7.26 -1.80
C ALA A 271 22.82 8.27 -1.20
N THR A 272 23.20 9.56 -1.12
CA THR A 272 22.35 10.61 -0.55
C THR A 272 21.29 11.12 -1.54
N TRP A 273 21.65 11.32 -2.81
CA TRP A 273 20.84 12.11 -3.74
C TRP A 273 20.09 11.30 -4.80
N LEU A 274 20.49 10.06 -5.06
CA LEU A 274 19.91 9.26 -6.13
C LEU A 274 18.43 8.93 -5.88
N LYS A 275 18.08 8.46 -4.66
CA LYS A 275 16.67 8.22 -4.27
C LYS A 275 15.82 9.49 -4.35
N PRO A 276 16.22 10.65 -3.76
CA PRO A 276 15.50 11.91 -3.93
C PRO A 276 15.31 12.35 -5.39
N PHE A 277 16.34 12.18 -6.23
CA PHE A 277 16.29 12.55 -7.65
C PHE A 277 15.27 11.70 -8.42
N ILE A 278 15.28 10.38 -8.22
CA ILE A 278 14.30 9.47 -8.81
C ILE A 278 12.89 9.84 -8.33
N ASN A 279 12.70 10.08 -7.02
CA ASN A 279 11.41 10.48 -6.47
C ASN A 279 10.89 11.78 -7.08
N LYS A 280 11.76 12.76 -7.32
CA LYS A 280 11.41 14.02 -7.98
C LYS A 280 10.90 13.78 -9.41
N LYS A 281 11.59 12.94 -10.20
CA LYS A 281 11.16 12.55 -11.56
C LYS A 281 9.79 11.86 -11.54
N ILE A 282 9.62 10.86 -10.67
CA ILE A 282 8.34 10.12 -10.54
C ILE A 282 7.20 11.05 -10.14
N THR A 283 7.43 11.96 -9.19
CA THR A 283 6.43 12.94 -8.74
C THR A 283 6.05 13.93 -9.86
N ALA A 284 6.96 14.17 -10.80
CA ALA A 284 6.72 14.97 -12.00
C ALA A 284 6.11 14.14 -13.17
N GLY A 285 5.76 12.87 -12.95
CA GLY A 285 5.22 11.98 -13.98
C GLY A 285 6.25 11.51 -15.02
N GLN A 286 7.55 11.64 -14.72
CA GLN A 286 8.64 11.23 -15.59
C GLN A 286 9.16 9.84 -15.19
N SER A 287 9.54 9.03 -16.19
CA SER A 287 10.26 7.78 -15.96
C SER A 287 11.77 8.00 -15.88
N VAL A 288 12.49 6.99 -15.40
CA VAL A 288 13.97 6.98 -15.33
C VAL A 288 14.60 7.12 -16.73
N GLY A 289 13.87 6.77 -17.79
CA GLY A 289 14.27 7.03 -19.17
C GLY A 289 15.48 6.20 -19.63
N GLU A 290 16.28 6.77 -20.53
CA GLU A 290 17.50 6.14 -21.05
C GLU A 290 18.65 6.26 -20.02
N PRO A 291 19.37 5.17 -19.70
CA PRO A 291 20.36 5.16 -18.62
C PRO A 291 21.48 6.20 -18.71
N ILE A 292 22.05 6.46 -19.90
CA ILE A 292 23.14 7.44 -20.05
C ILE A 292 22.60 8.84 -19.81
N GLN A 293 21.44 9.16 -20.36
CA GLN A 293 20.77 10.43 -20.16
C GLN A 293 20.38 10.64 -18.68
N PHE A 294 19.88 9.59 -18.03
CA PHE A 294 19.59 9.61 -16.60
C PHE A 294 20.82 9.97 -15.77
N VAL A 295 21.96 9.36 -16.05
CA VAL A 295 23.21 9.63 -15.33
C VAL A 295 23.69 11.06 -15.58
N LYS A 296 23.57 11.58 -16.80
CA LYS A 296 23.92 12.98 -17.10
C LYS A 296 23.06 13.95 -16.29
N GLU A 297 21.74 13.77 -16.33
CA GLU A 297 20.80 14.63 -15.60
C GLU A 297 20.93 14.53 -14.08
N PHE A 298 21.47 13.44 -13.56
CA PHE A 298 21.75 13.29 -12.14
C PHE A 298 23.03 14.03 -11.71
N ILE A 299 24.02 14.12 -12.60
CA ILE A 299 25.33 14.74 -12.31
C ILE A 299 25.30 16.26 -12.53
N GLU A 300 24.41 16.75 -13.40
CA GLU A 300 24.18 18.19 -13.69
C GLU A 300 23.36 18.90 -12.60
#